data_AF-A0A382ZEZ2-F1
#
_entry.id   AF-A0A382ZEZ2-F1
#
_cell.length_a   1.000
_cell.length_b   1.000
_cell.length_c   1.000
_cell.angle_alpha   90.00
_cell.angle_beta   90.00
_cell.angle_gamma   90.00
#
_symmetry.space_group_name_H-M   'P 1'
#
loop_
_entity.id
_entity.type
_entity.pdbx_description
1 polymer ?
#
loop_
_entity_poly.entity_id
_entity_poly.type
_entity_poly.pdbx_seq_one_letter_code
_entity_poly.pdbx_strand_id
1 'polypeptide(L)'
;MPTDENITAEPVVLTDEASAFLERVEADRAANAGPRMRVNTERFTAEQGHYYNNLAIVRTPNYDIPSQKGFGPSTAVTLADLGDGRRYTWWVSNTFEQERLQKTIDGSLSNGGSYPLEVEFVRHRKTSKNGNEYNVLSIQVTNSGEDVTLPDVPENQLEEYTPDDE
;
A
#
# COMPACT_ATOMS: atom_id res chain seq x y z
N MET A 1 -27.23 15.83 -33.35
CA MET A 1 -27.13 14.42 -32.93
C MET A 1 -26.28 13.68 -33.96
N PRO A 2 -25.06 13.25 -33.62
CA PRO A 2 -24.35 12.22 -34.37
C PRO A 2 -24.57 10.86 -33.71
N THR A 3 -24.78 9.86 -34.57
CA THR A 3 -25.15 8.47 -34.30
C THR A 3 -24.02 7.63 -33.70
N ASP A 4 -24.36 6.79 -32.73
CA ASP A 4 -23.50 5.75 -32.15
C ASP A 4 -23.08 4.74 -33.23
N GLU A 5 -21.79 4.72 -33.56
CA GLU A 5 -21.18 3.61 -34.30
C GLU A 5 -20.99 2.43 -33.34
N ASN A 6 -21.81 1.40 -33.52
CA ASN A 6 -21.73 0.15 -32.81
C ASN A 6 -20.50 -0.63 -33.32
N ILE A 7 -19.35 -0.43 -32.67
CA ILE A 7 -18.11 -1.17 -32.96
C ILE A 7 -18.33 -2.63 -32.54
N THR A 8 -18.77 -3.45 -33.50
CA THR A 8 -18.80 -4.90 -33.34
C THR A 8 -17.36 -5.38 -33.50
N ALA A 9 -16.63 -5.54 -32.40
CA ALA A 9 -15.29 -6.11 -32.43
C ALA A 9 -15.42 -7.59 -32.86
N GLU A 10 -15.00 -7.90 -34.08
CA GLU A 10 -14.88 -9.29 -34.53
C GLU A 10 -13.86 -10.03 -33.64
N PRO A 11 -14.11 -11.30 -33.26
CA PRO A 11 -13.19 -12.05 -32.41
C PRO A 11 -11.85 -12.24 -33.12
N VAL A 12 -10.76 -11.82 -32.47
CA VAL A 12 -9.40 -12.02 -32.97
C VAL A 12 -9.11 -13.52 -33.02
N VAL A 13 -8.98 -14.07 -34.23
CA VAL A 13 -8.61 -15.48 -34.43
C VAL A 13 -7.14 -15.64 -34.07
N LEU A 14 -6.87 -16.38 -33.00
CA LEU A 14 -5.52 -16.71 -32.58
C LEU A 14 -4.87 -17.66 -33.60
N THR A 15 -3.60 -17.45 -33.89
CA THR A 15 -2.81 -18.39 -34.70
C THR A 15 -2.52 -19.66 -33.89
N ASP A 16 -2.24 -20.79 -34.56
CA ASP A 16 -1.88 -22.05 -33.90
C ASP A 16 -0.69 -21.88 -32.93
N GLU A 17 0.26 -21.00 -33.27
CA GLU A 17 1.41 -20.65 -32.44
C GLU A 17 1.00 -19.88 -31.17
N ALA A 18 0.02 -18.98 -31.28
CA ALA A 18 -0.50 -18.22 -30.15
C ALA A 18 -1.29 -19.13 -29.19
N SER A 19 -2.09 -20.06 -29.73
CA SER A 19 -2.79 -21.07 -28.94
C SER A 19 -1.82 -21.99 -28.20
N ALA A 20 -0.77 -22.49 -28.87
CA ALA A 20 0.27 -23.32 -28.26
C ALA A 20 1.12 -22.57 -27.22
N PHE A 21 1.25 -21.24 -27.34
CA PHE A 21 1.87 -20.41 -26.31
C PHE A 21 0.96 -20.27 -25.09
N LEU A 22 -0.34 -20.01 -25.28
CA LEU A 22 -1.31 -19.92 -24.19
C LEU A 22 -1.42 -21.23 -23.42
N GLU A 23 -1.49 -22.38 -24.10
CA GLU A 23 -1.52 -23.70 -23.44
C GLU A 23 -0.27 -23.95 -22.58
N ARG A 24 0.92 -23.54 -23.05
CA ARG A 24 2.15 -23.63 -22.24
C ARG A 24 2.11 -22.71 -21.02
N VAL A 25 1.66 -21.47 -21.19
CA VAL A 25 1.52 -20.51 -20.10
C VAL A 25 0.49 -20.99 -19.07
N GLU A 26 -0.62 -21.58 -19.53
CA GLU A 26 -1.64 -22.16 -18.66
C GLU A 26 -1.15 -23.42 -17.93
N ALA A 27 -0.44 -24.32 -18.62
CA ALA A 27 0.17 -25.49 -18.01
C ALA A 27 1.22 -25.11 -16.96
N ASP A 28 2.06 -24.11 -17.23
CA ASP A 28 3.03 -23.58 -16.27
C ASP A 28 2.34 -22.89 -15.09
N ARG A 29 1.24 -22.17 -15.32
CA ARG A 29 0.41 -21.58 -14.26
C ARG A 29 -0.24 -22.65 -13.39
N ALA A 30 -0.76 -23.72 -13.98
CA ALA A 30 -1.37 -24.84 -13.28
C ALA A 30 -0.33 -25.63 -12.46
N ALA A 31 0.85 -25.87 -13.03
CA ALA A 31 1.96 -26.55 -12.34
C ALA A 31 2.51 -25.74 -11.15
N ASN A 32 2.42 -24.41 -11.21
CA ASN A 32 2.85 -23.50 -10.14
C ASN A 32 1.68 -22.91 -9.32
N ALA A 33 0.49 -23.50 -9.42
CA ALA A 33 -0.69 -23.11 -8.64
C ALA A 33 -0.61 -23.64 -7.19
N GLY A 34 0.56 -23.50 -6.55
CA GLY A 34 0.68 -23.68 -5.12
C GLY A 34 -0.24 -22.70 -4.37
N PRO A 35 -0.52 -22.95 -3.08
CA PRO A 35 -1.38 -22.09 -2.28
C PRO A 35 -0.90 -20.65 -2.39
N ARG A 36 -1.74 -19.77 -2.95
CA ARG A 36 -1.44 -18.35 -3.05
C ARG A 36 -1.50 -17.81 -1.63
N MET A 37 -0.37 -17.52 -1.02
CA MET A 37 -0.38 -16.93 0.33
C MET A 37 -0.57 -15.42 0.22
N ARG A 38 -1.50 -14.86 0.99
CA ARG A 38 -1.62 -13.41 1.21
C ARG A 38 -1.14 -13.06 2.61
N VAL A 39 -0.64 -11.84 2.77
CA VAL A 39 -0.33 -11.29 4.07
C VAL A 39 -1.58 -10.70 4.70
N ASN A 40 -2.04 -11.26 5.81
CA ASN A 40 -3.06 -10.64 6.64
C ASN A 40 -2.42 -9.56 7.54
N THR A 41 -2.62 -8.30 7.15
CA THR A 41 -2.11 -7.16 7.90
C THR A 41 -3.04 -6.77 9.03
N GLU A 42 -2.52 -6.65 10.25
CA GLU A 42 -3.29 -6.14 11.39
C GLU A 42 -3.50 -4.62 11.28
N ARG A 43 -4.57 -4.10 11.89
CA ARG A 43 -4.83 -2.64 11.91
C ARG A 43 -3.86 -1.95 12.87
N PHE A 44 -3.09 -0.99 12.36
CA PHE A 44 -2.25 -0.13 13.18
C PHE A 44 -2.93 1.21 13.50
N THR A 45 -2.91 1.58 14.78
CA THR A 45 -3.48 2.84 15.27
C THR A 45 -2.38 3.63 15.96
N ALA A 46 -1.90 4.70 15.31
CA ALA A 46 -0.91 5.59 15.89
C ALA A 46 -1.51 6.44 17.02
N GLU A 47 -0.98 6.29 18.23
CA GLU A 47 -1.36 7.03 19.42
C GLU A 47 -0.81 8.46 19.42
N GLN A 48 -1.57 9.37 20.03
CA GLN A 48 -1.17 10.76 20.18
C GLN A 48 -0.02 10.88 21.20
N GLY A 49 1.06 11.54 20.83
CA GLY A 49 2.23 11.78 21.67
C GLY A 49 3.21 10.60 21.73
N HIS A 50 2.88 9.47 21.10
CA HIS A 50 3.79 8.32 21.03
C HIS A 50 4.75 8.47 19.86
N TYR A 51 6.04 8.25 20.14
CA TYR A 51 7.09 8.24 19.13
C TYR A 51 7.24 6.83 18.57
N TYR A 52 7.02 6.70 17.28
CA TYR A 52 7.15 5.46 16.54
C TYR A 52 8.45 5.48 15.74
N ASN A 53 9.25 4.45 15.90
CA ASN A 53 10.45 4.15 15.12
C ASN A 53 10.46 2.65 14.77
N ASN A 54 11.50 2.19 14.09
CA ASN A 54 11.64 0.77 13.71
C ASN A 54 10.50 0.26 12.81
N LEU A 55 9.91 1.16 12.03
CA LEU A 55 8.83 0.85 11.09
C LEU A 55 9.26 1.22 9.68
N ALA A 56 8.87 0.42 8.69
CA ALA A 56 9.07 0.75 7.29
C ALA A 56 7.77 0.75 6.50
N ILE A 57 7.58 1.75 5.64
CA ILE A 57 6.54 1.74 4.61
C ILE A 57 7.02 0.84 3.48
N VAL A 58 6.29 -0.25 3.23
CA VAL A 58 6.76 -1.35 2.37
C VAL A 58 6.51 -1.06 0.89
N ARG A 59 5.52 -0.23 0.58
CA ARG A 59 5.06 0.07 -0.79
C ARG A 59 4.29 1.38 -0.84
N THR A 60 4.00 1.84 -2.05
CA THR A 60 3.14 3.00 -2.30
C THR A 60 1.83 2.88 -1.51
N PRO A 61 1.49 3.89 -0.68
CA PRO A 61 0.21 3.92 0.00
C PRO A 61 -0.95 3.92 -0.99
N ASN A 62 -2.08 3.35 -0.59
CA ASN A 62 -3.32 3.48 -1.34
C ASN A 62 -4.04 4.75 -0.92
N TYR A 63 -4.06 5.75 -1.82
CA TYR A 63 -4.66 7.07 -1.59
C TYR A 63 -6.12 7.14 -2.04
N ASP A 64 -6.59 6.21 -2.86
CA ASP A 64 -7.86 6.28 -3.58
C ASP A 64 -9.00 5.53 -2.85
N ILE A 65 -8.94 5.42 -1.53
CA ILE A 65 -9.95 4.67 -0.78
C ILE A 65 -11.13 5.61 -0.44
N PRO A 66 -12.30 5.42 -1.09
CA PRO A 66 -13.48 6.21 -0.78
C PRO A 66 -13.95 5.89 0.64
N SER A 67 -14.22 6.93 1.42
CA SER A 67 -14.80 6.78 2.74
C SER A 67 -16.26 6.34 2.64
N GLN A 68 -16.58 5.22 3.30
CA GLN A 68 -17.95 4.69 3.35
C GLN A 68 -18.94 5.60 4.11
N LYS A 69 -18.47 6.61 4.86
CA LYS A 69 -19.30 7.41 5.78
C LYS A 69 -19.29 8.92 5.51
N GLY A 70 -18.85 9.37 4.33
CA GLY A 70 -18.85 10.80 3.96
C GLY A 70 -17.77 11.66 4.63
N PHE A 71 -16.90 11.07 5.45
CA PHE A 71 -15.63 11.71 5.85
C PHE A 71 -14.65 11.67 4.65
N GLY A 72 -13.60 12.51 4.59
CA GLY A 72 -12.66 12.52 3.45
C GLY A 72 -12.01 11.16 3.16
N PRO A 73 -11.35 10.99 1.99
CA PRO A 73 -10.64 9.75 1.65
C PRO A 73 -9.64 9.40 2.75
N SER A 74 -9.44 8.10 3.01
CA SER A 74 -8.43 7.63 3.97
C SER A 74 -7.28 7.00 3.21
N THR A 75 -6.05 7.30 3.61
CA THR A 75 -4.87 6.66 3.03
C THR A 75 -4.55 5.39 3.81
N ALA A 76 -4.46 4.25 3.12
CA ALA A 76 -3.98 3.01 3.71
C ALA A 76 -2.47 2.85 3.45
N VAL A 77 -1.71 2.79 4.54
CA VAL A 77 -0.25 2.64 4.50
C VAL A 77 0.11 1.25 5.01
N THR A 78 0.81 0.48 4.18
CA THR A 78 1.35 -0.82 4.60
C THR A 78 2.68 -0.61 5.33
N LEU A 79 2.69 -0.88 6.62
CA LEU A 79 3.86 -0.81 7.49
C LEU A 79 4.43 -2.20 7.74
N ALA A 80 5.73 -2.25 7.99
CA ALA A 80 6.47 -3.40 8.48
C ALA A 80 7.19 -3.02 9.77
N ASP A 81 7.08 -3.84 10.81
CA ASP A 81 8.01 -3.79 11.94
C ASP A 81 9.36 -4.35 11.50
N LEU A 82 10.42 -3.58 11.71
CA LEU A 82 11.78 -3.99 11.38
C LEU A 82 12.38 -4.94 12.42
N GLY A 83 11.75 -5.09 13.59
CA GLY A 83 12.19 -5.98 14.66
C GLY A 83 11.75 -7.42 14.45
N ASP A 84 10.51 -7.64 14.01
CA ASP A 84 9.93 -8.99 13.87
C ASP A 84 9.26 -9.27 12.52
N GLY A 85 9.25 -8.30 11.59
CA GLY A 85 8.70 -8.46 10.26
C GLY A 85 7.19 -8.33 10.17
N ARG A 86 6.48 -8.12 11.30
CA ARG A 86 5.02 -8.00 11.31
C ARG A 86 4.54 -6.91 10.37
N ARG A 87 3.49 -7.20 9.62
CA ARG A 87 2.89 -6.27 8.67
C ARG A 87 1.61 -5.69 9.25
N TYR A 88 1.48 -4.37 9.09
CA TYR A 88 0.32 -3.63 9.54
C TYR A 88 -0.26 -2.77 8.43
N THR A 89 -1.55 -2.45 8.55
CA THR A 89 -2.19 -1.39 7.77
C THR A 89 -2.51 -0.21 8.69
N TRP A 90 -1.82 0.90 8.48
CA TRP A 90 -2.11 2.16 9.13
C TRP A 90 -3.08 2.99 8.29
N TRP A 91 -4.22 3.33 8.88
CA TRP A 91 -5.25 4.15 8.26
C TRP A 91 -5.06 5.62 8.65
N VAL A 92 -4.59 6.44 7.71
CA VAL A 92 -4.43 7.88 7.90
C VAL A 92 -5.67 8.60 7.35
N SER A 93 -6.55 9.04 8.24
CA SER A 93 -7.85 9.62 7.86
C SER A 93 -7.88 11.16 7.87
N ASN A 94 -6.96 11.81 8.57
CA ASN A 94 -6.90 13.28 8.62
C ASN A 94 -6.21 13.85 7.38
N THR A 95 -6.87 14.75 6.64
CA THR A 95 -6.34 15.33 5.39
C THR A 95 -4.96 15.97 5.55
N PHE A 96 -4.70 16.69 6.65
CA PHE A 96 -3.38 17.31 6.87
C PHE A 96 -2.29 16.27 7.14
N GLU A 97 -2.63 15.20 7.88
CA GLU A 97 -1.70 14.08 8.10
C GLU A 97 -1.43 13.34 6.79
N GLN A 98 -2.45 13.14 5.96
CA GLN A 98 -2.32 12.52 4.63
C GLN A 98 -1.42 13.33 3.70
N GLU A 99 -1.66 14.64 3.58
CA GLU A 99 -0.80 15.52 2.78
C GLU A 99 0.66 15.50 3.26
N ARG A 100 0.86 15.49 4.59
CA ARG A 100 2.22 15.48 5.16
C ARG A 100 2.92 14.16 4.89
N LEU A 101 2.21 13.04 5.02
CA LEU A 101 2.71 11.72 4.67
C LEU A 101 3.11 11.67 3.18
N GLN A 102 2.19 12.06 2.29
CA GLN A 102 2.43 12.04 0.85
C GLN A 102 3.64 12.92 0.48
N LYS A 103 3.69 14.17 0.96
CA LYS A 103 4.84 15.07 0.72
C LYS A 103 6.18 14.48 1.19
N THR A 104 6.17 13.72 2.28
CA THR A 104 7.38 13.10 2.84
C THR A 104 7.85 11.94 1.98
N ILE A 105 6.91 11.08 1.56
CA ILE A 105 7.18 9.96 0.66
C ILE A 105 7.64 10.46 -0.70
N ASP A 106 6.89 11.36 -1.33
CA ASP A 106 7.20 11.92 -2.64
C ASP A 106 8.55 12.63 -2.63
N GLY A 107 8.87 13.35 -1.55
CA GLY A 107 10.18 13.96 -1.35
C GLY A 107 11.30 12.93 -1.29
N SER A 108 11.11 11.82 -0.55
CA SER A 108 12.09 10.74 -0.50
C SER A 108 12.30 10.09 -1.87
N LEU A 109 11.23 9.75 -2.56
CA LEU A 109 11.28 9.10 -3.88
C LEU A 109 11.90 10.02 -4.94
N SER A 110 11.56 11.32 -4.92
CA SER A 110 12.13 12.31 -5.84
C SER A 110 13.63 12.53 -5.62
N ASN A 111 14.12 12.26 -4.42
CA ASN A 111 15.55 12.34 -4.07
C ASN A 111 16.31 11.02 -4.33
N GLY A 112 15.70 10.07 -5.07
CA GLY A 112 16.33 8.80 -5.43
C GLY A 112 16.09 7.67 -4.44
N GLY A 113 15.31 7.89 -3.38
CA GLY A 113 14.88 6.82 -2.49
C GLY A 113 13.92 5.86 -3.19
N SER A 114 13.84 4.63 -2.69
CA SER A 114 12.90 3.61 -3.17
C SER A 114 12.29 2.87 -1.98
N TYR A 115 11.18 2.18 -2.20
CA TYR A 115 10.63 1.31 -1.18
C TYR A 115 11.55 0.11 -0.94
N PRO A 116 11.64 -0.39 0.30
CA PRO A 116 10.93 0.07 1.51
C PRO A 116 11.52 1.35 2.11
N LEU A 117 10.69 2.19 2.74
CA LEU A 117 11.10 3.44 3.38
C LEU A 117 11.04 3.29 4.90
N GLU A 118 12.17 3.27 5.60
CA GLU A 118 12.19 3.32 7.05
C GLU A 118 11.74 4.70 7.52
N VAL A 119 10.80 4.72 8.46
CA VAL A 119 10.16 5.94 8.93
C VAL A 119 10.17 6.04 10.43
N GLU A 120 10.31 7.29 10.88
CA GLU A 120 10.06 7.68 12.25
C GLU A 120 8.98 8.75 12.25
N PHE A 121 8.03 8.64 13.17
CA PHE A 121 6.95 9.61 13.26
C PHE A 121 6.34 9.75 14.65
N VAL A 122 5.68 10.88 14.85
CA VAL A 122 4.87 11.17 16.02
C VAL A 122 3.63 11.96 15.61
N ARG A 123 2.48 11.58 16.17
CA ARG A 123 1.24 12.36 16.07
C ARG A 123 1.16 13.26 17.29
N HIS A 124 1.09 14.57 17.11
CA HIS A 124 1.03 15.52 18.24
C HIS A 124 0.04 16.64 17.97
N ARG A 125 -0.34 17.37 19.02
CA ARG A 125 -1.21 18.53 18.89
C ARG A 125 -0.36 19.77 18.85
N LYS A 126 -0.71 20.69 17.95
CA LYS A 126 -0.08 22.00 17.87
C LYS A 126 -1.13 23.09 18.04
N THR A 127 -0.78 24.10 18.82
CA THR A 127 -1.61 25.30 18.96
C THR A 127 -1.37 26.20 17.75
N SER A 128 -2.45 26.56 17.07
CA SER A 128 -2.45 27.56 15.99
C SER A 128 -2.25 28.97 16.55
N LYS A 129 -1.95 29.93 15.68
CA LYS A 129 -1.81 31.35 16.05
C LYS A 129 -3.08 31.93 16.71
N ASN A 130 -4.24 31.33 16.44
CA ASN A 130 -5.54 31.78 16.96
C ASN A 130 -5.96 31.01 18.24
N GLY A 131 -5.07 30.22 18.85
CA GLY A 131 -5.34 29.47 20.08
C GLY A 131 -6.02 28.12 19.89
N ASN A 132 -6.48 27.78 18.68
CA ASN A 132 -7.08 26.46 18.40
C ASN A 132 -5.99 25.37 18.31
N GLU A 133 -6.21 24.22 18.95
CA GLU A 133 -5.38 23.02 18.78
C GLU A 133 -5.79 22.22 17.55
N TYR A 134 -4.81 21.67 16.84
CA TYR A 134 -5.05 20.75 15.73
C TYR A 134 -4.05 19.59 15.74
N ASN A 135 -4.47 18.46 15.16
CA ASN A 135 -3.62 17.27 15.04
C ASN A 135 -2.59 17.48 13.93
N VAL A 136 -1.36 17.05 14.21
CA VAL A 136 -0.21 17.15 13.31
C VAL A 136 0.51 15.82 13.28
N LEU A 137 0.85 15.37 12.07
CA LEU A 137 1.81 14.30 11.86
C LEU A 137 3.19 14.92 11.62
N SER A 138 4.17 14.56 12.44
CA SER A 138 5.58 14.80 12.17
C SER A 138 6.20 13.46 11.78
N ILE A 139 6.69 13.36 10.55
CA ILE A 139 7.25 12.15 9.96
C ILE A 139 8.51 12.48 9.17
N GLN A 140 9.45 11.55 9.15
CA GLN A 140 10.66 11.58 8.32
C GLN A 140 10.98 10.17 7.82
N VAL A 141 11.68 10.11 6.68
CA VAL A 141 12.32 8.87 6.19
C VAL A 141 13.77 8.89 6.67
N THR A 142 14.20 7.82 7.34
CA THR A 142 15.57 7.67 7.84
C THR A 142 16.45 6.91 6.87
N ASN A 143 15.96 5.80 6.32
CA ASN A 143 16.63 4.96 5.33
C ASN A 143 15.64 4.55 4.22
N SER A 144 16.15 4.12 3.07
CA SER A 144 15.31 3.70 1.93
C SER A 144 15.93 2.59 1.09
N GLY A 145 15.08 1.80 0.42
CA GLY A 145 15.50 0.83 -0.57
C GLY A 145 16.33 -0.29 0.02
N GLU A 146 17.51 -0.52 -0.56
CA GLU A 146 18.42 -1.59 -0.15
C GLU A 146 19.05 -1.35 1.25
N ASP A 147 19.05 -0.10 1.73
CA ASP A 147 19.54 0.24 3.07
C ASP A 147 18.58 -0.22 4.18
N VAL A 148 17.37 -0.65 3.83
CA VAL A 148 16.34 -1.09 4.78
C VAL A 148 16.21 -2.61 4.72
N THR A 149 16.65 -3.27 5.79
CA THR A 149 16.48 -4.73 5.92
C THR A 149 15.08 -5.04 6.42
N LEU A 150 14.21 -5.54 5.54
CA LEU A 150 12.89 -6.05 5.95
C LEU A 150 13.00 -7.49 6.43
N PRO A 151 12.57 -7.81 7.66
CA PRO A 151 12.41 -9.20 8.07
C PRO A 151 11.27 -9.88 7.30
N ASP A 152 11.34 -11.20 7.25
CA ASP A 152 10.30 -12.07 6.70
C ASP A 152 8.98 -11.87 7.42
N VAL A 153 7.87 -12.04 6.69
CA VAL A 153 6.54 -11.95 7.28
C VAL A 153 6.34 -13.15 8.21
N PRO A 154 5.92 -12.94 9.47
CA PRO A 154 5.62 -14.03 10.39
C PRO A 154 4.58 -15.00 9.83
N GLU A 155 4.79 -16.31 10.03
CA GLU A 155 3.92 -17.36 9.48
C GLU A 155 2.45 -17.20 9.89
N ASN A 156 2.19 -16.67 11.10
CA ASN A 156 0.84 -16.43 11.59
C ASN A 156 0.11 -15.26 10.88
N GLN A 157 0.81 -14.51 10.02
CA GLN A 157 0.22 -13.50 9.13
C GLN A 157 0.13 -13.97 7.68
N LEU A 158 0.56 -15.20 7.37
CA LEU A 158 0.40 -15.80 6.04
C LEU A 158 -0.90 -16.61 6.03
N GLU A 159 -1.83 -16.18 5.19
CA GLU A 159 -3.10 -16.88 4.98
C GLU A 159 -3.17 -17.40 3.56
N GLU A 160 -3.70 -18.61 3.40
CA GLU A 160 -4.05 -19.12 2.08
C GLU A 160 -5.16 -18.26 1.48
N TYR A 161 -4.89 -17.72 0.30
CA TYR A 161 -5.80 -16.96 -0.52
C TYR A 161 -6.32 -17.84 -1.64
N THR A 162 -7.55 -18.30 -1.48
CA THR A 162 -8.34 -18.80 -2.59
C THR A 162 -9.01 -17.57 -3.23
N PRO A 163 -8.68 -17.19 -4.48
CA PRO A 163 -9.51 -16.21 -5.18
C PRO A 163 -10.93 -16.78 -5.25
N ASP A 164 -11.93 -16.03 -4.78
CA ASP A 164 -13.32 -16.36 -5.07
C ASP A 164 -13.46 -16.40 -6.59
N ASP A 165 -13.91 -17.53 -7.14
CA ASP A 165 -14.12 -17.69 -8.59
C ASP A 165 -15.07 -16.57 -9.07
N GLU A 166 -14.56 -15.64 -9.88
CA GLU A 166 -15.36 -14.66 -10.64
C GLU A 166 -16.03 -15.32 -11.86
#